data_AF-A0A9P3PHT3-F1
#
_entry.id   AF-A0A9P3PHT3-F1
#
_cell.length_a   1.000
_cell.length_b   1.000
_cell.length_c   1.000
_cell.angle_alpha   90.00
_cell.angle_beta   90.00
_cell.angle_gamma   90.00
#
_symmetry.space_group_name_H-M   'P 1'
#
loop_
_entity.id
_entity.type
_entity.pdbx_description
1 polymer ?
#
loop_
_entity_poly.entity_id
_entity_poly.type
_entity_poly.pdbx_seq_one_letter_code
_entity_poly.pdbx_strand_id
1 'polypeptide(L)'
;MLKKDDSVAVFFILGQRVRHAGPVNAHYVFPSLNVNGQNTAPWVNVRMTNNHYSHGPVTDVTSIDMRCYTSETGATATTIDVAAGTTLGIMTDNIISHAGPLNVYMAKASNGNAATFAGDGAVWFKVYEIGAVTDGGNSITWPAYNTPGVSFTIPKNLPSGEYLVRVESIALHSAGSFGGAQFYIACGQINITGGGSGNPEPLVSIPGVYTGYEPGILINIYYPVPKNYTVPGPAVWRG
;
A
#
# COMPACT_ATOMS: atom_id res chain seq x y z
N MET A 1 -29.99 40.93 63.90
CA MET A 1 -30.13 41.66 62.62
C MET A 1 -28.74 41.74 62.01
N LEU A 2 -28.56 41.15 60.81
CA LEU A 2 -27.34 41.15 59.96
C LEU A 2 -26.18 40.28 60.50
N LYS A 3 -25.45 39.45 59.74
CA LYS A 3 -25.45 39.01 58.32
C LYS A 3 -24.73 37.65 58.30
N LYS A 4 -25.12 36.77 57.36
CA LYS A 4 -24.55 35.45 57.12
C LYS A 4 -23.53 35.60 55.98
N ASP A 5 -22.26 35.27 56.21
CA ASP A 5 -21.23 35.26 55.16
C ASP A 5 -21.02 33.82 54.69
N ASP A 6 -21.57 33.51 53.52
CA ASP A 6 -21.35 32.24 52.81
C ASP A 6 -20.06 32.36 51.98
N SER A 7 -18.98 31.71 52.44
CA SER A 7 -17.79 31.50 51.62
C SER A 7 -17.86 30.12 50.96
N VAL A 8 -18.24 30.09 49.68
CA VAL A 8 -18.19 28.89 48.83
C VAL A 8 -16.77 28.74 48.29
N ALA A 9 -16.05 27.72 48.75
CA ALA A 9 -14.78 27.33 48.16
C ALA A 9 -15.03 26.59 46.84
N VAL A 10 -14.73 27.25 45.71
CA VAL A 10 -14.73 26.63 44.38
C VAL A 10 -13.41 25.88 44.22
N PHE A 11 -13.42 24.57 44.39
CA PHE A 11 -12.31 23.71 43.98
C PHE A 11 -12.34 23.51 42.46
N PHE A 12 -11.49 24.21 41.73
CA PHE A 12 -11.17 23.88 40.34
C PHE A 12 -10.28 22.63 40.33
N ILE A 13 -10.86 21.46 40.05
CA ILE A 13 -10.07 20.29 39.66
C ILE A 13 -9.65 20.52 38.20
N LEU A 14 -8.41 20.96 38.00
CA LEU A 14 -7.75 20.89 36.69
C LEU A 14 -7.59 19.40 36.33
N GLY A 15 -8.55 18.86 35.59
CA GLY A 15 -8.41 17.56 34.94
C GLY A 15 -7.30 17.64 33.90
N GLN A 16 -6.08 17.21 34.28
CA GLN A 16 -5.03 16.95 33.31
C GLN A 16 -5.49 15.81 32.40
N ARG A 17 -5.90 16.14 31.17
CA ARG A 17 -6.03 15.14 30.11
C ARG A 17 -4.62 14.65 29.77
N VAL A 18 -4.20 13.57 30.40
CA VAL A 18 -3.06 12.78 29.93
C VAL A 18 -3.47 12.20 28.58
N ARG A 19 -3.12 12.89 27.49
CA ARG A 19 -3.14 12.29 26.15
C ARG A 19 -2.09 11.20 26.17
N HIS A 20 -2.52 9.96 26.35
CA HIS A 20 -1.67 8.80 26.09
C HIS A 20 -1.35 8.84 24.60
N ALA A 21 -0.12 9.19 24.25
CA ALA A 21 0.42 8.84 22.96
C ALA A 21 0.45 7.32 22.92
N GLY A 22 -0.48 6.71 22.17
CA GLY A 22 -0.41 5.28 21.89
C GLY A 22 0.94 4.92 21.27
N PRO A 23 1.35 3.65 21.30
CA PRO A 23 2.55 3.22 20.58
C PRO A 23 2.42 3.67 19.12
N VAL A 24 3.33 4.54 18.67
CA VAL A 24 3.42 4.88 17.25
C VAL A 24 4.02 3.67 16.56
N ASN A 25 3.15 2.81 16.01
CA ASN A 25 3.64 1.73 15.16
C ASN A 25 4.15 2.36 13.86
N ALA A 26 5.47 2.34 13.66
CA ALA A 26 6.11 2.78 12.42
C ALA A 26 5.85 1.80 11.26
N HIS A 27 5.36 0.59 11.56
CA HIS A 27 5.01 -0.41 10.57
C HIS A 27 3.50 -0.45 10.37
N TYR A 28 3.07 -0.79 9.17
CA TYR A 28 1.68 -0.70 8.73
C TYR A 28 1.32 -1.91 7.86
N VAL A 29 0.03 -2.22 7.80
CA VAL A 29 -0.54 -3.20 6.86
C VAL A 29 -1.59 -2.51 5.99
N PHE A 30 -1.99 -3.16 4.88
CA PHE A 30 -3.01 -2.63 3.96
C PHE A 30 -4.27 -3.49 4.00
N PRO A 31 -5.10 -3.42 5.06
CA PRO A 31 -6.13 -4.43 5.28
C PRO A 31 -7.43 -4.17 4.51
N SER A 32 -7.62 -3.00 3.91
CA SER A 32 -8.92 -2.57 3.40
C SER A 32 -8.82 -2.00 1.98
N LEU A 33 -9.87 -2.23 1.19
CA LEU A 33 -10.10 -1.48 -0.04
C LEU A 33 -10.94 -0.23 0.27
N ASN A 34 -10.81 0.81 -0.55
CA ASN A 34 -11.72 1.94 -0.57
C ASN A 34 -12.41 1.98 -1.94
N VAL A 35 -13.74 1.86 -1.97
CA VAL A 35 -14.52 1.94 -3.21
C VAL A 35 -15.43 3.16 -3.11
N ASN A 36 -15.22 4.15 -3.98
CA ASN A 36 -15.97 5.41 -3.99
C ASN A 36 -16.00 6.13 -2.62
N GLY A 37 -14.86 6.17 -1.93
CA GLY A 37 -14.73 6.86 -0.65
C GLY A 37 -15.17 6.04 0.57
N GLN A 38 -15.66 4.81 0.39
CA GLN A 38 -16.06 3.92 1.49
C GLN A 38 -15.02 2.81 1.70
N ASN A 39 -14.48 2.74 2.91
CA ASN A 39 -13.59 1.63 3.28
C ASN A 39 -14.38 0.35 3.51
N THR A 40 -13.89 -0.75 2.95
CA THR A 40 -14.33 -2.09 3.33
C THR A 40 -13.84 -2.42 4.73
N ALA A 41 -14.45 -3.40 5.39
CA ALA A 41 -13.90 -3.90 6.65
C ALA A 41 -12.53 -4.58 6.42
N PRO A 42 -11.62 -4.52 7.41
CA PRO A 42 -10.32 -5.19 7.34
C PRO A 42 -10.43 -6.66 6.92
N TRP A 43 -9.61 -7.04 5.95
CA TRP A 43 -9.44 -8.42 5.47
C TRP A 43 -10.67 -9.07 4.83
N VAL A 44 -11.73 -8.29 4.54
CA VAL A 44 -12.91 -8.80 3.83
C VAL A 44 -12.64 -8.93 2.33
N ASN A 45 -12.04 -7.90 1.72
CA ASN A 45 -11.74 -7.86 0.29
C ASN A 45 -10.24 -7.86 -0.01
N VAL A 46 -9.42 -7.92 1.03
CA VAL A 46 -7.97 -8.04 0.97
C VAL A 46 -7.57 -9.36 1.62
N ARG A 47 -6.70 -10.12 0.96
CA ARG A 47 -6.14 -11.36 1.52
C ARG A 47 -5.33 -11.02 2.76
N MET A 48 -5.65 -11.67 3.88
CA MET A 48 -4.94 -11.46 5.15
C MET A 48 -3.46 -11.84 5.00
N THR A 49 -2.57 -10.88 5.25
CA THR A 49 -1.13 -11.04 5.08
C THR A 49 -0.49 -11.73 6.28
N ASN A 50 0.68 -12.34 6.09
CA ASN A 50 1.45 -12.99 7.16
C ASN A 50 1.77 -12.00 8.29
N ASN A 51 1.99 -10.72 7.96
CA ASN A 51 2.30 -9.67 8.91
C ASN A 51 1.09 -8.99 9.58
N HIS A 52 -0.13 -9.53 9.49
CA HIS A 52 -1.33 -8.88 10.06
C HIS A 52 -1.24 -8.55 11.56
N TYR A 53 -0.39 -9.25 12.32
CA TYR A 53 -0.06 -8.90 13.71
C TYR A 53 1.28 -8.16 13.85
N SER A 54 2.34 -8.66 13.21
CA SER A 54 3.70 -8.12 13.40
C SER A 54 3.95 -6.80 12.69
N HIS A 55 3.17 -6.53 11.64
CA HIS A 55 3.37 -5.44 10.67
C HIS A 55 4.73 -5.48 9.97
N GLY A 56 5.51 -6.56 10.12
CA GLY A 56 6.83 -6.71 9.52
C GLY A 56 6.80 -6.69 7.99
N PRO A 57 7.89 -6.26 7.32
CA PRO A 57 7.96 -6.23 5.86
C PRO A 57 8.47 -7.55 5.28
N VAL A 58 8.26 -7.72 3.96
CA VAL A 58 9.08 -8.64 3.15
C VAL A 58 10.39 -7.92 2.79
N THR A 59 11.53 -8.60 2.81
CA THR A 59 12.83 -8.02 2.40
C THR A 59 13.52 -8.81 1.29
N ASP A 60 13.19 -10.09 1.14
CA ASP A 60 13.68 -10.95 0.06
C ASP A 60 12.79 -10.82 -1.18
N VAL A 61 13.30 -10.13 -2.21
CA VAL A 61 12.61 -9.92 -3.49
C VAL A 61 12.39 -11.20 -4.31
N THR A 62 13.05 -12.30 -3.95
CA THR A 62 12.88 -13.60 -4.59
C THR A 62 11.83 -14.48 -3.90
N SER A 63 11.39 -14.09 -2.70
CA SER A 63 10.38 -14.82 -1.93
C SER A 63 9.02 -14.79 -2.63
N ILE A 64 8.26 -15.89 -2.50
CA ILE A 64 6.87 -15.96 -2.95
C ILE A 64 5.98 -14.92 -2.26
N ASP A 65 6.35 -14.48 -1.05
CA ASP A 65 5.64 -13.46 -0.30
C ASP A 65 5.69 -12.08 -0.94
N MET A 66 6.61 -11.85 -1.89
CA MET A 66 6.58 -10.65 -2.72
C MET A 66 5.27 -10.51 -3.49
N ARG A 67 4.55 -11.59 -3.78
CA ARG A 67 3.31 -11.51 -4.54
C ARG A 67 2.17 -10.90 -3.73
N CYS A 68 1.72 -11.61 -2.71
CA CYS A 68 0.57 -11.22 -1.89
C CYS A 68 0.82 -11.35 -0.38
N TYR A 69 2.04 -11.72 0.02
CA TYR A 69 2.45 -11.92 1.40
C TYR A 69 1.54 -12.82 2.22
N THR A 70 1.15 -13.97 1.65
CA THR A 70 0.16 -14.91 2.22
C THR A 70 0.69 -16.34 2.29
N SER A 71 2.01 -16.56 2.22
CA SER A 71 2.59 -17.91 2.22
C SER A 71 2.28 -18.69 3.52
N GLU A 72 2.11 -17.99 4.65
CA GLU A 72 1.82 -18.58 5.95
C GLU A 72 0.32 -18.61 6.23
N THR A 73 -0.41 -17.55 5.89
CA THR A 73 -1.86 -17.48 6.14
C THR A 73 -2.67 -18.34 5.18
N GLY A 74 -2.19 -18.54 3.94
CA GLY A 74 -2.97 -19.16 2.87
C GLY A 74 -4.27 -18.43 2.55
N ALA A 75 -4.41 -17.16 2.96
CA ALA A 75 -5.68 -16.46 2.96
C ALA A 75 -6.18 -16.13 1.56
N THR A 76 -7.49 -16.29 1.37
CA THR A 76 -8.25 -15.69 0.27
C THR A 76 -9.15 -14.57 0.82
N ALA A 77 -9.87 -13.88 -0.05
CA ALA A 77 -10.81 -12.82 0.33
C ALA A 77 -12.13 -12.96 -0.46
N THR A 78 -13.11 -12.11 -0.13
CA THR A 78 -14.31 -11.94 -0.95
C THR A 78 -14.02 -10.97 -2.10
N THR A 79 -14.45 -11.32 -3.31
CA THR A 79 -14.33 -10.43 -4.48
C THR A 79 -15.42 -9.35 -4.43
N ILE A 80 -15.06 -8.07 -4.58
CA ILE A 80 -16.01 -6.94 -4.64
C ILE A 80 -16.15 -6.41 -6.07
N ASP A 81 -17.38 -6.08 -6.47
CA ASP A 81 -17.65 -5.47 -7.77
C ASP A 81 -17.20 -4.00 -7.80
N VAL A 82 -16.44 -3.63 -8.83
CA VAL A 82 -15.99 -2.26 -9.08
C VAL A 82 -16.11 -1.94 -10.56
N ALA A 83 -16.78 -0.83 -10.91
CA ALA A 83 -16.87 -0.41 -12.30
C ALA A 83 -15.54 0.18 -12.79
N ALA A 84 -15.13 -0.11 -14.03
CA ALA A 84 -13.99 0.56 -14.64
C ALA A 84 -14.19 2.08 -14.66
N GLY A 85 -13.12 2.85 -14.44
CA GLY A 85 -13.19 4.31 -14.25
C GLY A 85 -13.54 4.76 -12.83
N THR A 86 -13.85 3.85 -11.91
CA THR A 86 -14.06 4.15 -10.49
C THR A 86 -12.73 4.43 -9.80
N THR A 87 -12.72 5.33 -8.81
CA THR A 87 -11.59 5.47 -7.89
C THR A 87 -11.58 4.31 -6.90
N LEU A 88 -10.51 3.51 -6.97
CA LEU A 88 -10.21 2.44 -6.02
C LEU A 88 -9.05 2.88 -5.14
N GLY A 89 -9.16 2.62 -3.85
CA GLY A 89 -8.07 2.77 -2.90
C GLY A 89 -7.71 1.46 -2.21
N ILE A 90 -6.48 1.42 -1.72
CA ILE A 90 -5.95 0.35 -0.87
C ILE A 90 -5.35 1.05 0.34
N MET A 91 -5.99 0.86 1.49
CA MET A 91 -5.83 1.72 2.67
C MET A 91 -5.03 1.02 3.74
N THR A 92 -4.18 1.78 4.42
CA THR A 92 -3.44 1.29 5.58
C THR A 92 -4.33 1.24 6.82
N ASP A 93 -3.96 0.42 7.80
CA ASP A 93 -4.55 0.44 9.14
C ASP A 93 -4.11 1.67 9.98
N ASN A 94 -3.08 2.38 9.52
CA ASN A 94 -2.56 3.62 10.09
C ASN A 94 -2.21 4.63 8.98
N ILE A 95 -0.94 4.99 8.84
CA ILE A 95 -0.38 5.84 7.79
C ILE A 95 0.90 5.19 7.25
N ILE A 96 1.23 5.48 5.99
CA ILE A 96 2.52 5.13 5.41
C ILE A 96 3.60 5.99 6.06
N SER A 97 4.32 5.44 7.02
CA SER A 97 5.28 6.19 7.87
C SER A 97 6.75 5.92 7.53
N HIS A 98 7.01 5.33 6.36
CA HIS A 98 8.37 5.18 5.82
C HIS A 98 8.53 5.89 4.48
N ALA A 99 9.69 6.52 4.29
CA ALA A 99 10.09 7.14 3.05
C ALA A 99 10.30 6.09 1.95
N GLY A 100 9.65 6.28 0.79
CA GLY A 100 9.65 5.29 -0.27
C GLY A 100 8.61 5.53 -1.36
N PRO A 101 8.76 4.90 -2.53
CA PRO A 101 7.71 4.90 -3.54
C PRO A 101 6.56 3.97 -3.14
N LEU A 102 5.48 4.08 -3.89
CA LEU A 102 4.38 3.12 -3.84
C LEU A 102 4.02 2.69 -5.26
N ASN A 103 3.80 1.40 -5.46
CA ASN A 103 3.31 0.83 -6.72
C ASN A 103 1.96 0.16 -6.50
N VAL A 104 1.12 0.19 -7.53
CA VAL A 104 -0.07 -0.65 -7.63
C VAL A 104 0.00 -1.47 -8.91
N TYR A 105 -0.16 -2.77 -8.76
CA TYR A 105 -0.23 -3.73 -9.85
C TYR A 105 -1.60 -4.38 -9.91
N MET A 106 -1.98 -4.87 -11.08
CA MET A 106 -3.17 -5.69 -11.26
C MET A 106 -2.81 -6.94 -12.07
N ALA A 107 -3.53 -8.03 -11.81
CA ALA A 107 -3.42 -9.26 -12.57
C ALA A 107 -4.81 -9.87 -12.78
N LYS A 108 -5.17 -10.11 -14.05
CA LYS A 108 -6.46 -10.73 -14.39
C LYS A 108 -6.44 -12.20 -13.99
N ALA A 109 -7.49 -12.66 -13.31
CA ALA A 109 -7.62 -14.07 -12.97
C ALA A 109 -7.83 -14.90 -14.24
N SER A 110 -6.81 -15.66 -14.64
CA SER A 110 -6.82 -16.46 -15.88
C SER A 110 -7.86 -17.60 -15.84
N ASN A 111 -8.19 -18.07 -14.64
CA ASN A 111 -9.24 -19.05 -14.37
C ASN A 111 -10.63 -18.40 -14.13
N GLY A 112 -10.74 -17.08 -14.26
CA GLY A 112 -11.97 -16.32 -14.03
C GLY A 112 -12.38 -16.17 -12.55
N ASN A 113 -11.54 -16.60 -11.60
CA ASN A 113 -11.87 -16.58 -10.17
C ASN A 113 -10.67 -16.09 -9.35
N ALA A 114 -10.72 -14.85 -8.88
CA ALA A 114 -9.66 -14.23 -8.09
C ALA A 114 -9.46 -14.88 -6.72
N ALA A 115 -10.45 -15.61 -6.17
CA ALA A 115 -10.29 -16.30 -4.90
C ALA A 115 -9.36 -17.51 -4.99
N THR A 116 -9.31 -18.16 -6.15
CA THR A 116 -8.46 -19.34 -6.41
C THR A 116 -7.27 -19.05 -7.34
N PHE A 117 -7.21 -17.84 -7.91
CA PHE A 117 -6.10 -17.41 -8.74
C PHE A 117 -4.88 -17.04 -7.88
N ALA A 118 -3.75 -17.71 -8.13
CA ALA A 118 -2.51 -17.48 -7.39
C ALA A 118 -1.67 -16.31 -7.94
N GLY A 119 -1.87 -15.88 -9.18
CA GLY A 119 -1.08 -14.82 -9.81
C GLY A 119 0.34 -15.24 -10.24
N ASP A 120 0.55 -16.53 -10.55
CA ASP A 120 1.82 -17.05 -11.06
C ASP A 120 2.11 -16.61 -12.50
N GLY A 121 3.40 -16.51 -12.82
CA GLY A 121 3.88 -16.14 -14.15
C GLY A 121 3.77 -14.64 -14.45
N ALA A 122 4.03 -14.30 -15.71
CA ALA A 122 4.05 -12.91 -16.17
C ALA A 122 2.62 -12.41 -16.43
N VAL A 123 1.89 -12.10 -15.36
CA VAL A 123 0.47 -11.71 -15.40
C VAL A 123 0.19 -10.35 -14.77
N TRP A 124 1.20 -9.74 -14.14
CA TRP A 124 1.06 -8.48 -13.44
C TRP A 124 1.44 -7.32 -14.36
N PHE A 125 0.61 -6.29 -14.39
CA PHE A 125 0.93 -4.99 -14.99
C PHE A 125 0.81 -3.91 -13.93
N LYS A 126 1.66 -2.88 -14.00
CA LYS A 126 1.58 -1.73 -13.11
C LYS A 126 0.45 -0.82 -13.61
N VAL A 127 -0.47 -0.44 -12.72
CA VAL A 127 -1.60 0.45 -13.03
C VAL A 127 -1.44 1.83 -12.42
N TYR A 128 -0.61 1.96 -11.39
CA TYR A 128 -0.37 3.23 -10.73
C TYR A 128 0.97 3.22 -9.99
N GLU A 129 1.58 4.39 -9.84
CA GLU A 129 2.74 4.59 -8.97
C GLU A 129 2.77 5.98 -8.37
N ILE A 130 3.42 6.08 -7.22
CA ILE A 130 3.82 7.33 -6.57
C ILE A 130 5.34 7.24 -6.41
N GLY A 131 6.07 8.01 -7.22
CA GLY A 131 7.53 8.10 -7.15
C GLY A 131 8.01 9.17 -6.18
N ALA A 132 9.33 9.41 -6.16
CA ALA A 132 9.91 10.53 -5.42
C ALA A 132 9.83 11.85 -6.19
N VAL A 133 9.89 12.97 -5.48
CA VAL A 133 10.16 14.30 -6.04
C VAL A 133 11.59 14.68 -5.66
N THR A 134 12.45 14.91 -6.66
CA THR A 134 13.87 15.22 -6.47
C THR A 134 14.18 16.64 -6.94
N ASP A 135 15.07 17.33 -6.22
CA ASP A 135 15.59 18.66 -6.61
C ASP A 135 17.08 18.59 -6.91
N GLY A 136 17.47 17.79 -7.92
CA GLY A 136 18.85 17.75 -8.44
C GLY A 136 19.94 17.36 -7.42
N GLY A 137 19.56 16.76 -6.29
CA GLY A 137 20.46 16.37 -5.19
C GLY A 137 20.45 17.32 -3.99
N ASN A 138 19.58 18.34 -3.99
CA ASN A 138 19.34 19.20 -2.82
C ASN A 138 18.32 18.56 -1.86
N SER A 139 17.29 17.92 -2.41
CA SER A 139 16.24 17.26 -1.64
C SER A 139 15.64 16.07 -2.40
N ILE A 140 15.07 15.15 -1.64
CA ILE A 140 14.20 14.07 -2.12
C ILE A 140 13.02 13.98 -1.16
N THR A 141 11.80 14.03 -1.69
CA THR A 141 10.56 13.85 -0.91
C THR A 141 9.71 12.74 -1.50
N TRP A 142 8.86 12.17 -0.64
CA TRP A 142 8.06 10.98 -0.95
C TRP A 142 6.58 11.33 -0.77
N PRO A 143 5.83 11.61 -1.85
CA PRO A 143 4.42 11.98 -1.75
C PRO A 143 3.52 10.92 -1.11
N ALA A 144 3.95 9.65 -1.08
CA ALA A 144 3.25 8.59 -0.37
C ALA A 144 3.44 8.65 1.16
N TYR A 145 4.48 9.32 1.64
CA TYR A 145 4.75 9.44 3.07
C TYR A 145 3.64 10.23 3.78
N ASN A 146 3.25 9.77 4.96
CA ASN A 146 2.20 10.33 5.81
C ASN A 146 0.80 10.37 5.14
N THR A 147 0.55 9.42 4.23
CA THR A 147 -0.77 9.20 3.62
C THR A 147 -1.45 7.96 4.21
N PRO A 148 -2.79 7.87 4.20
CA PRO A 148 -3.53 6.73 4.75
C PRO A 148 -3.56 5.50 3.80
N GLY A 149 -2.76 5.50 2.74
CA GLY A 149 -2.80 4.52 1.67
C GLY A 149 -2.74 5.16 0.29
N VAL A 150 -3.19 4.43 -0.72
CA VAL A 150 -3.20 4.89 -2.11
C VAL A 150 -4.64 4.94 -2.64
N SER A 151 -4.91 5.88 -3.54
CA SER A 151 -6.12 5.88 -4.36
C SER A 151 -5.76 6.19 -5.80
N PHE A 152 -6.38 5.48 -6.75
CA PHE A 152 -6.15 5.63 -8.18
C PHE A 152 -7.43 5.33 -8.95
N THR A 153 -7.55 5.87 -10.16
CA THR A 153 -8.67 5.58 -11.04
C THR A 153 -8.38 4.29 -11.81
N ILE A 154 -9.28 3.32 -11.72
CA ILE A 154 -9.19 2.10 -12.54
C ILE A 154 -9.31 2.52 -14.01
N PRO A 155 -8.37 2.14 -14.91
CA PRO A 155 -8.45 2.54 -16.31
C PRO A 155 -9.75 2.06 -16.96
N LYS A 156 -10.43 2.96 -17.68
CA LYS A 156 -11.72 2.64 -18.32
C LYS A 156 -11.60 1.54 -19.37
N ASN A 157 -10.44 1.44 -20.01
CA ASN A 157 -10.20 0.44 -21.04
C ASN A 157 -9.81 -0.95 -20.47
N LEU A 158 -9.76 -1.11 -19.14
CA LEU A 158 -9.44 -2.39 -18.51
C LEU A 158 -10.53 -3.43 -18.80
N PRO A 159 -10.21 -4.64 -19.29
CA PRO A 159 -11.22 -5.65 -19.57
C PRO A 159 -12.02 -6.08 -18.35
N SER A 160 -13.32 -6.28 -18.49
CA SER A 160 -14.18 -6.80 -17.42
C SER A 160 -13.76 -8.19 -16.94
N GLY A 161 -14.01 -8.50 -15.67
CA GLY A 161 -13.77 -9.79 -15.03
C GLY A 161 -12.98 -9.67 -13.72
N GLU A 162 -12.62 -10.80 -13.11
CA GLU A 162 -11.96 -10.81 -11.80
C GLU A 162 -10.45 -10.53 -11.88
N TYR A 163 -9.93 -9.79 -10.89
CA TYR A 163 -8.53 -9.39 -10.78
C TYR A 163 -8.04 -9.51 -9.33
N LEU A 164 -6.73 -9.74 -9.20
CA LEU A 164 -5.98 -9.32 -8.03
C LEU A 164 -5.51 -7.88 -8.23
N VAL A 165 -5.63 -7.06 -7.19
CA VAL A 165 -5.02 -5.73 -7.12
C VAL A 165 -3.99 -5.72 -5.99
N ARG A 166 -2.72 -5.52 -6.33
CA ARG A 166 -1.59 -5.59 -5.41
C ARG A 166 -1.06 -4.19 -5.13
N VAL A 167 -0.99 -3.80 -3.86
CA VAL A 167 -0.23 -2.62 -3.41
C VAL A 167 1.15 -3.04 -2.92
N GLU A 168 2.12 -2.17 -3.12
CA GLU A 168 3.45 -2.30 -2.54
C GLU A 168 3.97 -0.91 -2.18
N SER A 169 4.18 -0.67 -0.88
CA SER A 169 4.98 0.46 -0.38
C SER A 169 6.40 -0.04 -0.12
N ILE A 170 7.40 0.61 -0.72
CA ILE A 170 8.81 0.19 -0.60
C ILE A 170 9.53 1.16 0.33
N ALA A 171 9.69 0.80 1.59
CA ALA A 171 10.42 1.62 2.55
C ALA A 171 11.94 1.54 2.32
N LEU A 172 12.55 2.71 2.13
CA LEU A 172 13.96 2.85 1.71
C LEU A 172 14.89 3.38 2.81
N HIS A 173 14.39 3.50 4.04
CA HIS A 173 15.16 4.06 5.17
C HIS A 173 16.41 3.21 5.53
N SER A 174 16.43 1.92 5.16
CA SER A 174 17.58 1.01 5.36
C SER A 174 18.14 0.47 4.03
N ALA A 175 17.73 1.04 2.89
CA ALA A 175 18.02 0.51 1.55
C ALA A 175 19.43 0.78 1.01
N GLY A 176 20.34 1.35 1.83
CA GLY A 176 21.73 1.57 1.45
C GLY A 176 22.55 0.27 1.27
N SER A 177 21.98 -0.87 1.68
CA SER A 177 22.57 -2.21 1.58
C SER A 177 21.58 -3.16 0.90
N PHE A 178 22.11 -4.17 0.19
CA PHE A 178 21.30 -5.20 -0.44
C PHE A 178 20.42 -5.92 0.60
N GLY A 179 19.14 -6.12 0.28
CA GLY A 179 18.15 -6.67 1.21
C GLY A 179 17.68 -5.69 2.32
N GLY A 180 18.15 -4.44 2.29
CA GLY A 180 17.75 -3.42 3.26
C GLY A 180 16.43 -2.70 2.95
N ALA A 181 15.96 -2.78 1.70
CA ALA A 181 14.63 -2.29 1.32
C ALA A 181 13.55 -3.17 1.95
N GLN A 182 12.47 -2.55 2.40
CA GLN A 182 11.37 -3.21 3.11
C GLN A 182 10.07 -3.03 2.33
N PHE A 183 9.41 -4.14 2.00
CA PHE A 183 8.22 -4.17 1.17
C PHE A 183 6.97 -4.46 2.02
N TYR A 184 6.03 -3.51 2.02
CA TYR A 184 4.73 -3.65 2.67
C TYR A 184 3.68 -3.91 1.59
N ILE A 185 3.15 -5.13 1.56
CA ILE A 185 2.42 -5.69 0.42
C ILE A 185 1.05 -6.17 0.88
N ALA A 186 0.03 -6.01 0.03
CA ALA A 186 -1.23 -6.73 0.17
C ALA A 186 -1.92 -6.91 -1.19
N CYS A 187 -2.78 -7.92 -1.29
CA CYS A 187 -3.59 -8.20 -2.49
C CYS A 187 -5.08 -8.14 -2.19
N GLY A 188 -5.78 -7.23 -2.86
CA GLY A 188 -7.24 -7.18 -2.92
C GLY A 188 -7.82 -8.04 -4.02
N GLN A 189 -9.09 -8.42 -3.88
CA GLN A 189 -9.87 -9.13 -4.90
C GLN A 189 -11.02 -8.26 -5.39
N ILE A 190 -11.05 -8.02 -6.70
CA ILE A 190 -12.08 -7.19 -7.33
C ILE A 190 -12.61 -7.84 -8.60
N ASN A 191 -13.87 -7.58 -8.92
CA ASN A 191 -14.47 -7.90 -10.21
C ASN A 191 -14.75 -6.60 -10.97
N ILE A 192 -14.06 -6.42 -12.09
CA ILE A 192 -14.23 -5.24 -12.94
C ILE A 192 -15.48 -5.40 -13.78
N THR A 193 -16.40 -4.44 -13.63
CA THR A 193 -17.61 -4.34 -14.47
C THR A 193 -17.51 -3.15 -15.42
N GLY A 194 -18.21 -3.23 -16.56
CA GLY A 194 -18.24 -2.12 -17.54
C GLY A 194 -16.88 -1.75 -18.13
N GLY A 195 -15.95 -2.70 -18.17
CA GLY A 195 -14.61 -2.54 -18.72
C GLY A 195 -14.55 -2.47 -20.24
N GLY A 196 -13.37 -2.11 -20.76
CA GLY A 196 -13.08 -1.99 -22.19
C GLY A 196 -12.43 -3.21 -22.82
N SER A 197 -11.61 -2.98 -23.85
CA SER A 197 -10.92 -4.01 -24.65
C SER A 197 -9.41 -3.81 -24.71
N GLY A 198 -8.86 -3.04 -23.77
CA GLY A 198 -7.43 -2.78 -23.68
C GLY A 198 -6.63 -4.05 -23.39
N ASN A 199 -5.37 -4.04 -23.82
CA ASN A 199 -4.41 -5.11 -23.53
C ASN A 199 -3.35 -4.55 -22.55
N PRO A 200 -3.41 -4.92 -21.25
CA PRO A 200 -2.44 -4.42 -20.29
C PRO A 200 -1.02 -4.93 -20.55
N GLU A 201 -0.09 -3.99 -20.71
CA GLU A 201 1.31 -4.25 -21.05
C GLU A 201 2.21 -3.15 -20.46
N PRO A 202 3.48 -3.45 -20.14
CA PRO A 202 4.11 -4.78 -20.18
C PRO A 202 3.74 -5.64 -18.96
N LEU A 203 3.75 -6.97 -19.14
CA LEU A 203 3.49 -7.95 -18.09
C LEU A 203 4.79 -8.43 -17.42
N VAL A 204 4.74 -8.63 -16.11
CA VAL A 204 5.86 -9.13 -15.28
C VAL A 204 5.41 -10.21 -14.31
N SER A 205 6.37 -11.00 -13.85
CA SER A 205 6.18 -12.00 -12.79
C SER A 205 6.46 -11.41 -11.42
N ILE A 206 5.71 -11.83 -10.40
CA ILE A 206 6.02 -11.53 -9.00
C ILE A 206 6.00 -12.84 -8.22
N PRO A 207 7.12 -13.29 -7.60
CA PRO A 207 8.47 -12.72 -7.70
C PRO A 207 9.05 -12.78 -9.12
N GLY A 208 10.12 -12.01 -9.37
CA GLY A 208 10.83 -11.95 -10.66
C GLY A 208 10.89 -10.55 -11.28
N VAL A 209 10.01 -9.63 -10.89
CA VAL A 209 10.03 -8.22 -11.34
C VAL A 209 11.24 -7.45 -10.80
N TYR A 210 11.78 -7.85 -9.64
CA TYR A 210 12.93 -7.23 -9.00
C TYR A 210 14.05 -8.22 -8.76
N THR A 211 15.27 -7.72 -8.83
CA THR A 211 16.53 -8.42 -8.51
C THR A 211 17.10 -8.00 -7.16
N GLY A 212 16.66 -6.85 -6.64
CA GLY A 212 17.19 -6.24 -5.42
C GLY A 212 18.35 -5.28 -5.68
N TYR A 213 18.82 -5.19 -6.93
CA TYR A 213 19.89 -4.29 -7.37
C TYR A 213 19.38 -3.08 -8.15
N GLU A 214 18.06 -2.94 -8.33
CA GLU A 214 17.49 -1.80 -9.00
C GLU A 214 17.93 -0.50 -8.30
N PRO A 215 18.24 0.58 -9.04
CA PRO A 215 18.66 1.84 -8.45
C PRO A 215 17.58 2.51 -7.58
N GLY A 216 16.32 2.06 -7.69
CA GLY A 216 15.21 2.47 -6.82
C GLY A 216 15.01 1.61 -5.57
N ILE A 217 15.72 0.47 -5.47
CA ILE A 217 15.62 -0.52 -4.37
C ILE A 217 16.93 -0.58 -3.57
N LEU A 218 18.09 -0.63 -4.22
CA LEU A 218 19.41 -0.51 -3.56
C LEU A 218 19.89 0.94 -3.68
N ILE A 219 19.60 1.74 -2.67
CA ILE A 219 19.79 3.19 -2.69
C ILE A 219 19.98 3.76 -1.30
N ASN A 220 20.96 4.66 -1.14
CA ASN A 220 21.06 5.54 0.02
C ASN A 220 20.27 6.83 -0.25
N ILE A 221 19.17 7.05 0.47
CA ILE A 221 18.30 8.22 0.30
C ILE A 221 18.76 9.44 1.12
N TYR A 222 19.82 9.32 1.92
CA TYR A 222 20.24 10.35 2.88
C TYR A 222 21.41 11.20 2.38
N TYR A 223 22.54 10.57 2.06
CA TYR A 223 23.74 11.30 1.66
C TYR A 223 24.69 10.48 0.77
N PRO A 224 25.16 11.03 -0.37
CA PRO A 224 24.65 12.24 -1.00
C PRO A 224 23.18 12.06 -1.40
N VAL A 225 22.36 13.11 -1.29
CA VAL A 225 20.94 13.04 -1.64
C VAL A 225 20.81 12.68 -3.13
N PRO A 226 19.99 11.68 -3.52
CA PRO A 226 19.84 11.30 -4.91
C PRO A 226 19.36 12.45 -5.79
N LYS A 227 20.00 12.62 -6.96
CA LYS A 227 19.61 13.65 -7.93
C LYS A 227 18.32 13.33 -8.68
N ASN A 228 18.11 12.04 -8.92
CA ASN A 228 16.98 11.47 -9.62
C ASN A 228 16.56 10.21 -8.88
N TYR A 229 15.30 9.82 -9.03
CA TYR A 229 14.79 8.57 -8.52
C TYR A 229 14.07 7.81 -9.63
N THR A 230 14.37 6.53 -9.78
CA THR A 230 13.68 5.63 -10.72
C THR A 230 12.80 4.69 -9.93
N VAL A 231 11.48 4.77 -10.14
CA VAL A 231 10.54 3.83 -9.53
C VAL A 231 10.81 2.43 -10.11
N PRO A 232 11.00 1.39 -9.28
CA PRO A 232 11.28 0.05 -9.79
C PRO A 232 10.05 -0.57 -10.48
N GLY A 233 10.31 -1.54 -11.35
CA GLY A 233 9.29 -2.31 -12.07
C GLY A 233 8.92 -1.72 -13.45
N PRO A 234 7.92 -2.31 -14.13
CA PRO A 234 7.50 -1.88 -15.46
C PRO A 234 6.92 -0.47 -15.46
N ALA A 235 6.76 0.10 -16.66
CA ALA A 235 6.00 1.33 -16.84
C ALA A 235 4.51 1.15 -16.46
N VAL A 236 3.86 2.22 -16.04
CA VAL A 236 2.41 2.24 -15.78
C VAL A 236 1.65 2.05 -17.09
N TRP A 237 0.80 1.03 -17.14
CA TRP A 237 -0.21 0.88 -18.17
C TRP A 237 -1.34 1.89 -17.95
N ARG A 238 -1.63 2.69 -18.98
CA ARG A 238 -2.55 3.85 -18.86
C ARG A 238 -3.99 3.60 -19.31
N GLY A 239 -4.24 2.45 -19.96
CA GLY A 239 -5.55 1.99 -20.43
C GLY A 239 -6.23 2.83 -21.49
#